data_AF-A0A7X7NSJ9-F1
#
_entry.id   AF-A0A7X7NSJ9-F1
#
_cell.length_a   1.000
_cell.length_b   1.000
_cell.length_c   1.000
_cell.angle_alpha   90.00
_cell.angle_beta   90.00
_cell.angle_gamma   90.00
#
_symmetry.space_group_name_H-M   'P 1'
#
loop_
_entity.id
_entity.type
_entity.pdbx_description
1 polymer ?
#
loop_
_entity_poly.entity_id
_entity_poly.type
_entity_poly.pdbx_seq_one_letter_code
_entity_poly.pdbx_strand_id
1 'polypeptide(L)' 'MAKSVHDLSDAQWTSLVDAWRGCAYCGAETDRLQKDCMLPISRGGRYTLTNVVPACGSCNASKCNAEVTLWMRRK' A
#
# COMPACT_ATOMS: atom_id res chain seq x y z
N MET A 1 6.32 -9.36 23.18
CA MET A 1 5.41 -8.27 22.79
C MET A 1 6.01 -7.54 21.60
N ALA A 2 5.60 -7.85 20.37
CA ALA A 2 6.18 -7.25 19.18
C ALA A 2 5.67 -5.82 19.01
N LYS A 3 6.57 -4.84 19.16
CA LYS A 3 6.33 -3.39 19.01
C LYS A 3 5.47 -3.14 17.76
N SER A 4 4.33 -2.48 17.90
CA SER A 4 3.53 -1.98 16.78
C SER A 4 4.29 -0.82 16.14
N VAL A 5 5.16 -1.13 15.19
CA VAL A 5 5.91 -0.12 14.44
C VAL A 5 5.00 0.39 13.32
N HIS A 6 4.37 1.54 13.56
CA HIS A 6 3.67 2.36 12.59
C HIS A 6 4.52 3.63 12.40
N ASP A 7 5.52 3.56 11.54
CA ASP A 7 6.58 4.57 11.42
C ASP A 7 6.69 5.18 10.02
N LEU A 8 5.76 4.88 9.11
CA LEU A 8 5.69 5.57 7.82
C LEU A 8 5.44 7.07 8.04
N SER A 9 6.47 7.86 7.80
CA SER A 9 6.41 9.32 7.83
C SER A 9 5.79 9.90 6.56
N ASP A 10 5.32 11.14 6.63
CA ASP A 10 4.78 11.84 5.46
C ASP A 10 5.84 12.11 4.39
N ALA A 11 7.10 12.37 4.78
CA ALA A 11 8.20 12.53 3.84
C ALA A 11 8.44 11.23 3.04
N GLN A 12 8.46 10.08 3.72
CA GLN A 12 8.57 8.77 3.08
C GLN A 12 7.38 8.48 2.16
N TRP A 13 6.17 8.87 2.57
CA TRP A 13 5.00 8.75 1.70
C TRP A 13 5.13 9.59 0.42
N THR A 14 5.56 10.85 0.54
CA THR A 14 5.79 11.70 -0.64
C THR A 14 6.84 11.07 -1.55
N SER A 15 7.93 10.53 -1.00
CA SER A 15 8.95 9.81 -1.78
C SER A 15 8.41 8.56 -2.47
N LEU A 16 7.49 7.81 -1.84
CA LEU A 16 6.81 6.69 -2.49
C LEU A 16 5.94 7.17 -3.65
N VAL A 17 5.11 8.20 -3.45
CA VAL A 17 4.24 8.72 -4.51
C VAL A 17 5.06 9.19 -5.71
N ASP A 18 6.15 9.90 -5.47
CA ASP A 18 7.06 10.38 -6.53
C ASP A 18 7.78 9.24 -7.24
N ALA A 19 8.30 8.25 -6.50
CA ALA A 19 9.01 7.12 -7.08
C ALA A 19 8.13 6.23 -7.97
N TRP A 20 6.86 6.04 -7.59
CA TRP A 20 5.92 5.19 -8.33
C TRP A 20 5.20 5.93 -9.46
N ARG A 21 5.02 7.26 -9.35
CA ARG A 21 4.29 8.13 -10.30
C ARG A 21 2.87 7.68 -10.63
N GLY A 22 2.28 6.80 -9.81
CA GLY A 22 0.96 6.22 -10.07
C GLY A 22 0.64 5.06 -9.14
N CYS A 23 -0.47 4.38 -9.43
CA CYS A 23 -0.88 3.20 -8.67
C CYS A 23 0.11 2.05 -8.86
N ALA A 24 0.64 1.52 -7.77
CA ALA A 24 1.55 0.38 -7.76
C ALA A 24 0.99 -0.90 -8.39
N TYR A 25 -0.33 -0.95 -8.61
CA TYR A 25 -1.03 -2.15 -9.03
C TYR A 25 -1.59 -2.11 -10.45
N CYS A 26 -2.07 -0.97 -10.92
CA CYS A 26 -2.60 -0.84 -12.29
C CYS A 26 -1.83 0.18 -13.13
N GLY A 27 -0.87 0.90 -12.55
CA GLY A 27 -0.13 1.96 -13.23
C GLY A 27 -0.93 3.23 -13.51
N ALA A 28 -2.20 3.32 -13.09
CA ALA A 28 -3.00 4.51 -13.32
C ALA A 28 -2.37 5.73 -12.62
N GLU A 29 -2.08 6.76 -13.41
CA GLU A 29 -1.67 8.07 -12.93
C GLU A 29 -2.92 8.78 -12.38
N THR A 30 -2.97 9.01 -11.07
CA THR A 30 -4.09 9.66 -10.40
C THR A 30 -3.58 10.47 -9.21
N ASP A 31 -4.20 11.63 -8.99
CA ASP A 31 -3.84 12.50 -7.86
C ASP A 31 -4.39 11.98 -6.52
N ARG A 32 -5.24 10.95 -6.55
CA ARG A 32 -5.92 10.39 -5.37
C ARG A 32 -5.37 9.02 -4.97
N LEU A 33 -4.06 8.95 -4.78
CA LEU A 33 -3.40 7.74 -4.28
C LEU A 33 -3.64 7.55 -2.77
N GLN A 34 -3.90 6.31 -2.39
CA GLN A 34 -4.11 5.86 -1.03
C GLN A 34 -2.93 5.00 -0.58
N LYS A 35 -2.65 4.99 0.72
CA LYS A 35 -1.63 4.15 1.35
C LYS A 35 -2.19 2.74 1.52
N ASP A 36 -1.78 1.79 0.69
CA ASP A 36 -2.17 0.38 0.85
C ASP A 36 -1.03 -0.45 1.45
N CYS A 37 -1.36 -1.37 2.35
CA CYS A 37 -0.41 -2.29 2.96
C CYS A 37 -0.36 -3.62 2.18
N MET A 38 0.79 -3.96 1.60
CA MET A 38 1.01 -5.20 0.86
C MET A 38 0.64 -6.44 1.68
N LEU A 39 1.15 -6.54 2.91
CA LEU A 39 0.60 -7.39 3.96
C LEU A 39 -0.34 -6.55 4.84
N PRO A 40 -1.65 -6.86 4.88
CA PRO A 40 -2.60 -6.14 5.73
C PRO A 40 -2.23 -6.20 7.21
N ILE A 41 -2.49 -5.11 7.93
CA ILE A 41 -2.24 -5.04 9.39
C ILE A 41 -2.99 -6.14 10.14
N SER A 42 -4.22 -6.45 9.71
CA SER A 42 -5.04 -7.55 10.28
C SER A 42 -4.43 -8.94 10.10
N ARG A 43 -3.41 -9.09 9.24
CA ARG A 43 -2.66 -10.34 9.02
C ARG A 43 -1.20 -10.24 9.45
N GLY A 44 -0.89 -9.32 10.37
CA GLY A 44 0.46 -9.16 10.92
C GLY A 44 1.37 -8.21 10.12
N GLY A 45 0.82 -7.50 9.14
CA GLY A 45 1.50 -6.42 8.44
C GLY A 45 1.80 -5.21 9.32
N ARG A 46 2.73 -4.36 8.87
CA ARG A 46 3.14 -3.14 9.57
C ARG A 46 2.96 -1.92 8.69
N TYR A 47 2.77 -0.77 9.30
CA TYR A 47 2.61 0.48 8.56
C TYR A 47 3.96 1.17 8.41
N THR A 48 4.80 0.58 7.54
CA THR A 48 6.20 0.93 7.35
C THR A 48 6.46 1.24 5.87
N LEU A 49 7.56 1.94 5.57
CA LEU A 49 8.00 2.22 4.19
C LEU A 49 8.07 0.97 3.31
N THR A 50 8.48 -0.17 3.86
CA THR A 50 8.67 -1.42 3.13
C THR A 50 7.39 -2.21 2.86
N ASN A 51 6.29 -1.88 3.54
CA ASN A 51 5.01 -2.59 3.41
C ASN A 51 3.91 -1.73 2.80
N VAL A 52 4.10 -0.41 2.71
CA VAL A 52 3.11 0.51 2.14
C VAL A 52 3.47 0.89 0.71
N VAL A 53 2.49 0.86 -0.18
CA VAL A 53 2.59 1.32 -1.57
C VAL A 53 1.44 2.26 -1.92
N PRO A 54 1.62 3.15 -2.91
CA PRO A 54 0.52 3.97 -3.41
C PRO A 54 -0.44 3.14 -4.27
N ALA A 55 -1.74 3.19 -3.95
CA ALA A 55 -2.78 2.50 -4.71
C ALA A 55 -3.93 3.45 -5.04
N CYS A 56 -4.50 3.35 -6.25
CA CYS A 56 -5.74 4.05 -6.57
C CYS A 56 -6.93 3.47 -5.79
N GLY A 57 -8.02 4.24 -5.66
CA GLY A 57 -9.20 3.83 -4.92
C GLY A 57 -9.82 2.50 -5.38
N SER A 58 -9.84 2.23 -6.69
CA SER A 58 -10.39 0.99 -7.23
C SER A 58 -9.54 -0.23 -6.88
N CYS A 59 -8.21 -0.13 -7.00
CA CYS A 59 -7.32 -1.23 -6.64
C CYS A 59 -7.30 -1.46 -5.13
N ASN A 60 -7.24 -0.39 -4.32
CA ASN A 60 -7.27 -0.50 -2.86
C ASN A 60 -8.59 -1.16 -2.38
N ALA A 61 -9.74 -0.75 -2.94
CA ALA A 61 -11.03 -1.37 -2.63
C ALA A 61 -11.10 -2.85 -3.08
N SER A 62 -10.58 -3.18 -4.26
CA SER A 62 -10.54 -4.57 -4.77
C SER A 62 -9.64 -5.48 -3.93
N LYS A 63 -8.49 -4.97 -3.46
CA LYS A 63 -7.59 -5.70 -2.57
C LYS A 63 -8.21 -5.84 -1.18
N CYS A 64 -8.79 -4.77 -0.63
CA CYS A 64 -9.36 -4.74 0.71
C CYS A 64 -8.34 -5.28 1.73
N ASN A 65 -8.73 -6.28 2.52
CA ASN A 65 -7.86 -6.92 3.50
C ASN A 65 -7.13 -8.16 2.95
N ALA A 66 -7.06 -8.37 1.64
CA ALA A 66 -6.28 -9.46 1.04
C ALA A 66 -4.77 -9.15 1.10
N GLU A 67 -3.95 -10.19 1.26
CA GLU A 67 -2.50 -10.07 1.05
C GLU A 67 -2.22 -9.88 -0.45
N VAL A 68 -1.23 -9.05 -0.79
CA VAL A 68 -0.99 -8.58 -2.16
C VAL A 68 -0.76 -9.71 -3.16
N THR A 69 0.02 -10.74 -2.79
CA THR A 69 0.34 -11.87 -3.67
C THR A 69 -0.90 -12.69 -3.99
N LEU A 70 -1.71 -13.00 -2.96
CA LEU A 70 -2.96 -13.72 -3.13
C LEU A 70 -3.98 -12.91 -3.95
N TRP A 71 -4.06 -11.60 -3.73
CA TRP A 71 -4.96 -10.72 -4.47
C TRP A 71 -4.55 -10.58 -5.94
N MET A 72 -3.26 -10.39 -6.23
CA MET A 72 -2.78 -10.23 -7.61
C MET A 72 -3.01 -11.47 -8.46
N ARG A 73 -3.03 -12.67 -7.86
CA ARG A 73 -3.35 -13.92 -8.58
C ARG A 73 -4.81 -14.02 -9.03
N ARG A 74 -5.73 -13.27 -8.40
CA ARG A 74 -7.18 -13.28 -8.70
C ARG A 74 -7.67 -12.03 -9.44
N LYS A 75 -6.81 -11.05 -9.63
CA LYS A 75 -7.11 -9.75 -10.24
C LYS A 75 -6.92 -9.83 -11.75
#